data_AF-A0A386H6L7-F1
#
_entry.id   AF-A0A386H6L7-F1
#
_cell.length_a   1.000
_cell.length_b   1.000
_cell.length_c   1.000
_cell.angle_alpha   90.00
_cell.angle_beta   90.00
_cell.angle_gamma   90.00
#
_symmetry.space_group_name_H-M   'P 1'
#
loop_
_entity.id
_entity.type
_entity.pdbx_description
1 polymer ?
#
loop_
_entity_poly.entity_id
_entity_poly.type
_entity_poly.pdbx_seq_one_letter_code
_entity_poly.pdbx_strand_id
1 'polypeptide(L)'
;MDNIKKMIAESFDEIADGIKSGSFKKKLRIGLTLYGSEHGTEEMVRAAELAKRKYGDFDIVLIGPKLNCDFELVEAANAKEGHDKMVELLDKGEIDGCVTQHFDFPIGVSTVGRLITPANGRDVIIATTTGTSSTDRVEGMVKNCISGIAVAKALGLENPTVGILNIDGARKVERTLKKLEKSGYHVQFAESLREDGGAVMRGNDILAGTPDVMITDSLTGNLLIKIFSAYTTGGNYETLGYGYGPGIGEDYNRLINIVSRSSGAPLICEALKYCSICAEKEVLKIAKHEFEEAKKAGLDDILKSTLKAEKQASDDKENIEIPPKTVVTYAIPGIDILELEDACSALWKENIYCESGMGCTGPVILVEDSKANDAVRILESKGYK
;
A
#
# COMPACT_ATOMS: atom_id res chain seq x y z
N MET A 1 -26.06 -31.77 21.94
CA MET A 1 -27.20 -31.99 21.01
C MET A 1 -27.47 -30.75 20.17
N ASP A 2 -27.46 -29.54 20.72
CA ASP A 2 -27.69 -28.31 19.93
C ASP A 2 -26.64 -28.01 18.88
N ASN A 3 -25.35 -28.25 19.16
CA ASN A 3 -24.28 -28.07 18.16
C ASN A 3 -24.41 -29.01 16.96
N ILE A 4 -24.91 -30.24 17.18
CA ILE A 4 -25.16 -31.21 16.10
C ILE A 4 -26.37 -30.77 15.26
N LYS A 5 -27.43 -30.26 15.90
CA LYS A 5 -28.59 -29.71 15.18
C LYS A 5 -28.22 -28.48 14.34
N LYS A 6 -27.35 -27.60 14.87
CA LYS A 6 -26.86 -26.41 14.14
C LYS A 6 -26.03 -26.81 12.92
N MET A 7 -25.05 -27.72 13.09
CA MET A 7 -24.27 -28.26 11.96
C MET A 7 -25.15 -28.91 10.88
N ILE A 8 -26.17 -29.67 11.28
CA ILE A 8 -27.09 -30.31 10.33
C ILE A 8 -27.91 -29.26 9.59
N ALA A 9 -28.42 -28.23 10.27
CA ALA A 9 -29.15 -27.14 9.64
C ALA A 9 -28.28 -26.37 8.63
N GLU A 10 -27.07 -25.97 9.04
CA GLU A 10 -26.08 -25.31 8.17
C GLU A 10 -25.77 -26.16 6.93
N SER A 11 -25.61 -27.48 7.09
CA SER A 11 -25.38 -28.39 5.97
C SER A 11 -26.55 -28.47 4.99
N PHE A 12 -27.80 -28.43 5.48
CA PHE A 12 -28.99 -28.42 4.62
C PHE A 12 -29.16 -27.10 3.88
N ASP A 13 -28.87 -25.98 4.53
CA ASP A 13 -28.90 -24.65 3.91
C ASP A 13 -27.83 -24.54 2.80
N GLU A 14 -26.60 -25.03 3.06
CA GLU A 14 -25.53 -25.10 2.04
C GLU A 14 -25.91 -25.95 0.82
N ILE A 15 -26.61 -27.08 1.02
CA ILE A 15 -27.10 -27.92 -0.08
C ILE A 15 -28.21 -27.20 -0.86
N ALA A 16 -29.14 -26.54 -0.17
CA ALA A 16 -30.24 -25.81 -0.81
C ALA A 16 -29.72 -24.64 -1.66
N ASP A 17 -28.78 -23.88 -1.13
CA ASP A 17 -28.11 -22.80 -1.85
C ASP A 17 -27.24 -23.34 -2.99
N GLY A 18 -26.58 -24.49 -2.81
CA GLY A 18 -25.83 -25.16 -3.86
C GLY A 18 -26.69 -25.59 -5.05
N ILE A 19 -27.90 -26.09 -4.79
CA ILE A 19 -28.87 -26.44 -5.84
C ILE A 19 -29.39 -25.20 -6.56
N LYS A 20 -29.62 -24.09 -5.84
CA LYS A 20 -30.17 -22.85 -6.39
C LYS A 20 -29.13 -22.04 -7.18
N SER A 21 -27.89 -22.02 -6.72
CA SER A 21 -26.80 -21.23 -7.31
C SER A 21 -25.95 -22.01 -8.32
N GLY A 22 -26.01 -23.35 -8.30
CA GLY A 22 -25.12 -24.21 -9.07
C GLY A 22 -23.70 -24.33 -8.45
N SER A 23 -23.48 -23.79 -7.26
CA SER A 23 -22.20 -23.82 -6.55
C SER A 23 -22.39 -24.27 -5.10
N PHE A 24 -21.80 -25.41 -4.73
CA PHE A 24 -21.83 -25.93 -3.36
C PHE A 24 -20.75 -25.33 -2.44
N LYS A 25 -20.06 -24.27 -2.87
CA LYS A 25 -19.14 -23.53 -1.99
C LYS A 25 -19.94 -22.73 -0.97
N LYS A 26 -19.55 -22.80 0.31
CA LYS A 26 -20.05 -21.90 1.35
C LYS A 26 -19.88 -20.45 0.90
N LYS A 27 -20.96 -19.68 0.99
CA LYS A 27 -20.96 -18.28 0.58
C LYS A 27 -20.26 -17.43 1.64
N LEU A 28 -19.30 -16.62 1.20
CA LEU A 28 -18.56 -15.73 2.09
C LEU A 28 -19.48 -14.67 2.67
N ARG A 29 -19.29 -14.31 3.94
CA ARG A 29 -20.07 -13.29 4.65
C ARG A 29 -19.19 -12.07 4.88
N ILE A 30 -19.48 -10.96 4.19
CA ILE A 30 -18.69 -9.73 4.25
C ILE A 30 -19.45 -8.65 5.02
N GLY A 31 -18.86 -8.15 6.09
CA GLY A 31 -19.40 -7.05 6.88
C GLY A 31 -19.29 -5.69 6.17
N LEU A 32 -20.24 -4.80 6.43
CA LEU A 32 -20.17 -3.39 6.05
C LEU A 32 -20.62 -2.50 7.22
N THR A 33 -19.72 -1.68 7.74
CA THR A 33 -20.11 -0.69 8.76
C THR A 33 -20.79 0.52 8.14
N LEU A 34 -21.90 0.95 8.73
CA LEU A 34 -22.76 1.98 8.14
C LEU A 34 -22.52 3.40 8.69
N TYR A 35 -21.88 3.53 9.84
CA TYR A 35 -21.53 4.83 10.43
C TYR A 35 -20.17 5.32 9.91
N GLY A 36 -20.05 6.64 9.75
CA GLY A 36 -18.78 7.30 9.41
C GLY A 36 -18.69 7.81 7.98
N SER A 37 -19.65 7.48 7.11
CA SER A 37 -19.75 8.06 5.77
C SER A 37 -20.16 9.53 5.83
N GLU A 38 -19.48 10.39 5.05
CA GLU A 38 -19.85 11.79 4.83
C GLU A 38 -21.08 11.92 3.90
N HIS A 39 -21.44 10.84 3.20
CA HIS A 39 -22.62 10.75 2.33
C HIS A 39 -23.83 10.08 3.02
N GLY A 40 -23.69 9.78 4.32
CA GLY A 40 -24.74 9.17 5.12
C GLY A 40 -24.86 7.65 4.96
N THR A 41 -25.69 7.05 5.83
CA THR A 41 -25.90 5.60 5.87
C THR A 41 -26.62 5.07 4.62
N GLU A 42 -27.48 5.87 4.00
CA GLU A 42 -28.18 5.49 2.77
C GLU A 42 -27.22 5.16 1.63
N GLU A 43 -26.10 5.90 1.53
CA GLU A 43 -25.07 5.63 0.51
C GLU A 43 -24.35 4.30 0.76
N MET A 44 -24.15 3.93 2.03
CA MET A 44 -23.58 2.64 2.41
C MET A 44 -24.52 1.48 2.05
N VAL A 45 -25.82 1.64 2.32
CA VAL A 45 -26.85 0.65 1.94
C VAL A 45 -26.92 0.52 0.41
N ARG A 46 -26.90 1.63 -0.31
CA ARG A 46 -26.84 1.65 -1.78
C ARG A 46 -25.62 0.89 -2.31
N ALA A 47 -24.47 1.00 -1.66
CA ALA A 47 -23.28 0.24 -2.03
C ALA A 47 -23.50 -1.28 -1.90
N ALA A 48 -24.13 -1.72 -0.80
CA ALA A 48 -24.48 -3.12 -0.58
C ALA A 48 -25.48 -3.63 -1.64
N GLU A 49 -26.48 -2.83 -2.01
CA GLU A 49 -27.42 -3.14 -3.09
C GLU A 49 -26.74 -3.25 -4.46
N LEU A 50 -25.78 -2.36 -4.74
CA LEU A 50 -24.98 -2.42 -5.96
C LEU A 50 -24.14 -3.70 -6.00
N ALA A 51 -23.44 -4.04 -4.91
CA ALA A 51 -22.63 -5.25 -4.82
C ALA A 51 -23.47 -6.52 -4.97
N LYS A 52 -24.64 -6.59 -4.30
CA LYS A 52 -25.58 -7.72 -4.42
C LYS A 52 -26.08 -7.91 -5.85
N ARG A 53 -26.39 -6.82 -6.56
CA ARG A 53 -26.84 -6.86 -7.97
C ARG A 53 -25.72 -7.19 -8.95
N LYS A 54 -24.52 -6.63 -8.73
CA LYS A 54 -23.39 -6.74 -9.66
C LYS A 54 -22.69 -8.09 -9.56
N TYR A 55 -22.53 -8.62 -8.34
CA TYR A 55 -21.73 -9.81 -8.07
C TYR A 55 -22.57 -10.97 -7.55
N GLY A 56 -23.29 -10.78 -6.45
CA GLY A 56 -24.20 -11.78 -5.88
C GLY A 56 -23.54 -13.06 -5.33
N ASP A 57 -22.21 -13.17 -5.35
CA ASP A 57 -21.43 -14.36 -4.99
C ASP A 57 -20.91 -14.37 -3.54
N PHE A 58 -21.20 -13.33 -2.75
CA PHE A 58 -21.02 -13.26 -1.31
C PHE A 58 -22.25 -12.64 -0.64
N ASP A 59 -22.44 -12.91 0.65
CA ASP A 59 -23.46 -12.30 1.50
C ASP A 59 -22.90 -11.06 2.18
N ILE A 60 -23.77 -10.08 2.41
CA ILE A 60 -23.42 -8.81 3.03
C ILE A 60 -24.14 -8.69 4.36
N VAL A 61 -23.38 -8.47 5.43
CA VAL A 61 -23.89 -8.23 6.78
C VAL A 61 -23.70 -6.76 7.12
N LEU A 62 -24.79 -6.01 7.25
CA LEU A 62 -24.73 -4.60 7.61
C LEU A 62 -24.55 -4.45 9.12
N ILE A 63 -23.71 -3.51 9.54
CA ILE A 63 -23.45 -3.22 10.95
C ILE A 63 -23.70 -1.73 11.19
N GLY A 64 -24.79 -1.38 11.87
CA GLY A 64 -25.18 0.03 12.01
C GLY A 64 -26.60 0.27 12.51
N PRO A 65 -27.20 1.44 12.25
CA PRO A 65 -28.50 1.79 12.79
C PRO A 65 -29.57 0.81 12.33
N LYS A 66 -30.67 0.74 13.07
CA LYS A 66 -31.85 -0.01 12.66
C LYS A 66 -32.39 0.52 11.33
N LEU A 67 -32.52 -0.36 10.35
CA LEU A 67 -32.96 -0.07 9.00
C LEU A 67 -33.95 -1.14 8.53
N ASN A 68 -34.85 -0.77 7.63
CA ASN A 68 -35.70 -1.72 6.93
C ASN A 68 -35.06 -2.04 5.58
N CYS A 69 -34.36 -3.18 5.49
CA CYS A 69 -33.63 -3.59 4.28
C CYS A 69 -33.56 -5.12 4.16
N ASP A 70 -33.25 -5.60 2.96
CA ASP A 70 -33.17 -7.04 2.63
C ASP A 70 -31.80 -7.67 2.98
N PHE A 71 -31.05 -7.05 3.89
CA PHE A 71 -29.74 -7.53 4.34
C PHE A 71 -29.82 -7.98 5.79
N GLU A 72 -28.96 -8.93 6.16
CA GLU A 72 -28.71 -9.21 7.57
C GLU A 72 -28.17 -7.95 8.23
N LEU A 73 -28.78 -7.53 9.34
CA LEU A 73 -28.45 -6.30 10.04
C LEU A 73 -28.10 -6.60 11.49
N VAL A 74 -26.87 -6.27 11.86
CA VAL A 74 -26.40 -6.23 13.23
C VAL A 74 -26.56 -4.78 13.72
N GLU A 75 -27.61 -4.53 14.50
CA GLU A 75 -27.92 -3.19 15.00
C GLU A 75 -26.74 -2.66 15.84
N ALA A 76 -26.36 -1.39 15.69
CA ALA A 76 -25.38 -0.67 16.51
C ALA A 76 -25.85 0.79 16.64
N ALA A 77 -25.63 1.43 17.80
CA ALA A 77 -26.13 2.77 18.07
C ALA A 77 -25.18 3.89 17.60
N ASN A 78 -23.91 3.59 17.35
CA ASN A 78 -22.90 4.55 16.92
C ASN A 78 -21.68 3.84 16.29
N ALA A 79 -20.74 4.63 15.75
CA ALA A 79 -19.54 4.12 15.09
C ALA A 79 -18.68 3.21 15.98
N LYS A 80 -18.49 3.58 17.26
CA LYS A 80 -17.69 2.79 18.21
C LYS A 80 -18.32 1.41 18.43
N GLU A 81 -19.62 1.37 18.73
CA GLU A 81 -20.33 0.11 18.92
C GLU A 81 -20.32 -0.74 17.63
N GLY A 82 -20.43 -0.09 16.46
CA GLY A 82 -20.29 -0.77 15.17
C GLY A 82 -18.92 -1.42 14.99
N HIS A 83 -17.83 -0.76 15.39
CA HIS A 83 -16.48 -1.34 15.36
C HIS A 83 -16.30 -2.47 16.37
N ASP A 84 -16.80 -2.32 17.59
CA ASP A 84 -16.75 -3.37 18.61
C ASP A 84 -17.47 -4.64 18.10
N LYS A 85 -18.65 -4.49 17.50
CA LYS A 85 -19.43 -5.59 16.90
C LYS A 85 -18.75 -6.19 15.67
N MET A 86 -18.20 -5.36 14.80
CA MET A 86 -17.41 -5.83 13.65
C MET A 86 -16.26 -6.74 14.11
N VAL A 87 -15.50 -6.32 15.12
CA VAL A 87 -14.39 -7.11 15.67
C VAL A 87 -14.89 -8.41 16.29
N GLU A 88 -15.98 -8.36 17.07
CA GLU A 88 -16.60 -9.55 17.66
C GLU A 88 -17.03 -10.57 16.60
N LEU A 89 -17.66 -10.12 15.51
CA LEU A 89 -18.10 -10.98 14.42
C LEU A 89 -16.91 -11.62 13.67
N LEU A 90 -15.85 -10.85 13.42
CA LEU A 90 -14.60 -11.35 12.82
C LEU A 90 -13.94 -12.41 13.72
N ASP A 91 -13.79 -12.11 15.01
CA ASP A 91 -13.13 -13.00 15.97
C ASP A 91 -13.91 -14.32 16.18
N LYS A 92 -15.24 -14.29 16.01
CA LYS A 92 -16.10 -15.50 16.03
C LYS A 92 -16.19 -16.23 14.69
N GLY A 93 -15.68 -15.66 13.60
CA GLY A 93 -15.85 -16.22 12.25
C GLY A 93 -17.29 -16.16 11.74
N GLU A 94 -18.10 -15.22 12.25
CA GLU A 94 -19.46 -14.96 11.76
C GLU A 94 -19.47 -14.10 10.48
N ILE A 95 -18.38 -13.36 10.25
CA ILE A 95 -18.04 -12.72 8.97
C ILE A 95 -16.59 -13.04 8.61
N ASP A 96 -16.31 -13.19 7.31
CA ASP A 96 -15.00 -13.58 6.78
C ASP A 96 -14.10 -12.35 6.47
N GLY A 97 -14.69 -11.16 6.46
CA GLY A 97 -14.01 -9.88 6.27
C GLY A 97 -14.99 -8.73 6.46
N CYS A 98 -14.49 -7.50 6.60
CA CYS A 98 -15.35 -6.32 6.74
C CYS A 98 -14.78 -5.11 6.01
N VAL A 99 -15.67 -4.28 5.44
CA VAL A 99 -15.35 -2.96 4.90
C VAL A 99 -15.81 -1.88 5.88
N THR A 100 -14.91 -0.96 6.24
CA THR A 100 -15.17 0.16 7.15
C THR A 100 -14.47 1.44 6.70
N GLN A 101 -14.98 2.59 7.11
CA GLN A 101 -14.47 3.91 6.74
C GLN A 101 -13.20 4.30 7.53
N HIS A 102 -13.05 3.76 8.73
CA HIS A 102 -11.85 3.90 9.53
C HIS A 102 -11.71 2.73 10.49
N PHE A 103 -10.48 2.44 10.89
CA PHE A 103 -10.14 1.47 11.92
C PHE A 103 -8.72 1.75 12.41
N ASP A 104 -8.49 1.59 13.71
CA ASP A 104 -7.17 1.79 14.31
C ASP A 104 -6.37 0.49 14.23
N PHE A 105 -5.42 0.43 13.31
CA PHE A 105 -4.51 -0.70 13.18
C PHE A 105 -3.33 -0.58 14.14
N PRO A 106 -2.83 -1.71 14.69
CA PRO A 106 -1.57 -1.71 15.44
C PRO A 106 -0.38 -1.39 14.53
N ILE A 107 0.72 -0.92 15.11
CA ILE A 107 2.00 -0.77 14.39
C ILE A 107 2.42 -2.13 13.84
N GLY A 108 2.93 -2.13 12.61
CA GLY A 108 3.21 -3.34 11.83
C GLY A 108 2.13 -3.65 10.80
N VAL A 109 0.99 -2.97 10.84
CA VAL A 109 -0.12 -3.18 9.92
C VAL A 109 -0.39 -1.92 9.11
N SER A 110 -0.42 -2.07 7.79
CA SER A 110 -0.80 -1.03 6.85
C SER A 110 -1.70 -1.61 5.77
N THR A 111 -2.53 -0.75 5.19
CA THR A 111 -3.50 -1.13 4.17
C THR A 111 -2.91 -1.15 2.77
N VAL A 112 -3.38 -2.07 1.94
CA VAL A 112 -2.90 -2.27 0.57
C VAL A 112 -4.03 -1.95 -0.41
N GLY A 113 -4.02 -0.72 -0.92
CA GLY A 113 -5.06 -0.22 -1.82
C GLY A 113 -4.95 -0.79 -3.22
N ARG A 114 -6.03 -0.63 -3.99
CA ARG A 114 -6.07 -1.03 -5.40
C ARG A 114 -6.81 0.04 -6.20
N LEU A 115 -6.16 0.52 -7.25
CA LEU A 115 -6.69 1.55 -8.14
C LEU A 115 -6.78 1.04 -9.58
N ILE A 116 -7.56 1.75 -10.39
CA ILE A 116 -7.61 1.58 -11.84
C ILE A 116 -6.87 2.75 -12.46
N THR A 117 -5.88 2.46 -13.30
CA THR A 117 -5.04 3.50 -13.89
C THR A 117 -5.74 4.21 -15.04
N PRO A 118 -5.63 5.54 -15.15
CA PRO A 118 -6.39 6.30 -16.14
C PRO A 118 -5.84 6.15 -17.57
N ALA A 119 -4.55 5.85 -17.76
CA ALA A 119 -3.99 5.78 -19.11
C ALA A 119 -4.36 4.47 -19.82
N ASN A 120 -4.30 3.33 -19.10
CA ASN A 120 -4.45 2.01 -19.70
C ASN A 120 -5.57 1.16 -19.07
N GLY A 121 -6.28 1.67 -18.06
CA GLY A 121 -7.35 0.92 -17.37
C GLY A 121 -6.84 -0.31 -16.63
N ARG A 122 -5.54 -0.38 -16.30
CA ARG A 122 -4.96 -1.50 -15.57
C ARG A 122 -5.23 -1.37 -14.08
N ASP A 123 -5.43 -2.50 -13.42
CA ASP A 123 -5.39 -2.53 -11.96
C ASP A 123 -3.94 -2.41 -11.46
N VAL A 124 -3.73 -1.57 -10.45
CA VAL A 124 -2.44 -1.44 -9.75
C VAL A 124 -2.69 -1.48 -8.26
N ILE A 125 -1.85 -2.25 -7.56
CA ILE A 125 -1.83 -2.32 -6.11
C ILE A 125 -0.92 -1.22 -5.56
N ILE A 126 -1.41 -0.46 -4.59
CA ILE A 126 -0.65 0.58 -3.89
C ILE A 126 -0.26 0.08 -2.50
N ALA A 127 1.04 -0.14 -2.31
CA ALA A 127 1.62 -0.68 -1.10
C ALA A 127 2.47 0.40 -0.41
N THR A 128 1.94 1.22 0.50
CA THR A 128 0.64 1.13 1.23
C THR A 128 -0.11 2.46 1.26
N THR A 129 -1.31 2.50 1.87
CA THR A 129 -2.24 3.65 1.76
C THR A 129 -2.70 4.26 3.09
N THR A 130 -2.72 3.50 4.18
CA THR A 130 -2.96 3.99 5.55
C THR A 130 -2.40 2.98 6.55
N GLY A 131 -2.25 3.37 7.81
CA GLY A 131 -1.57 2.58 8.84
C GLY A 131 -0.05 2.74 8.79
N THR A 132 0.64 2.01 9.67
CA THR A 132 2.07 2.19 9.94
C THR A 132 2.78 0.84 10.05
N SER A 133 3.43 0.38 8.98
CA SER A 133 4.22 -0.87 8.99
C SER A 133 5.53 -0.80 9.79
N SER A 134 6.14 0.39 9.89
CA SER A 134 7.25 0.68 10.80
C SER A 134 7.26 2.18 11.13
N THR A 135 7.88 2.55 12.24
CA THR A 135 8.21 3.95 12.56
C THR A 135 9.29 4.52 11.65
N ASP A 136 10.11 3.65 11.03
CA ASP A 136 11.06 4.05 10.00
C ASP A 136 10.46 3.93 8.59
N ARG A 137 10.71 4.93 7.74
CA ARG A 137 10.14 5.02 6.39
C ARG A 137 10.67 3.93 5.47
N VAL A 138 11.98 3.68 5.46
CA VAL A 138 12.61 2.70 4.56
C VAL A 138 12.21 1.29 4.98
N GLU A 139 12.28 0.99 6.27
CA GLU A 139 11.78 -0.28 6.83
C GLU A 139 10.31 -0.48 6.51
N GLY A 140 9.50 0.56 6.70
CA GLY A 140 8.07 0.56 6.39
C GLY A 140 7.81 0.22 4.93
N MET A 141 8.50 0.88 4.00
CA MET A 141 8.36 0.62 2.55
C MET A 141 8.83 -0.78 2.14
N VAL A 142 9.87 -1.33 2.78
CA VAL A 142 10.30 -2.72 2.54
C VAL A 142 9.23 -3.71 3.01
N LYS A 143 8.64 -3.49 4.19
CA LYS A 143 7.51 -4.30 4.67
C LYS A 143 6.26 -4.14 3.80
N ASN A 144 6.00 -2.92 3.32
CA ASN A 144 4.91 -2.64 2.39
C ASN A 144 5.06 -3.48 1.10
N CYS A 145 6.28 -3.63 0.56
CA CYS A 145 6.54 -4.50 -0.60
C CYS A 145 6.03 -5.93 -0.37
N ILE A 146 6.35 -6.53 0.78
CA ILE A 146 5.92 -7.89 1.15
C ILE A 146 4.39 -7.95 1.23
N SER A 147 3.76 -6.98 1.91
CA SER A 147 2.30 -6.87 1.99
C SER A 147 1.64 -6.72 0.62
N GLY A 148 2.24 -5.94 -0.28
CA GLY A 148 1.76 -5.74 -1.65
C GLY A 148 1.85 -7.01 -2.50
N ILE A 149 2.96 -7.74 -2.41
CA ILE A 149 3.15 -9.04 -3.08
C ILE A 149 2.11 -10.05 -2.58
N ALA A 150 1.89 -10.13 -1.27
CA ALA A 150 0.91 -11.04 -0.68
C ALA A 150 -0.52 -10.79 -1.22
N VAL A 151 -0.91 -9.52 -1.30
CA VAL A 151 -2.20 -9.13 -1.86
C VAL A 151 -2.28 -9.41 -3.36
N ALA A 152 -1.20 -9.14 -4.11
CA ALA A 152 -1.16 -9.43 -5.54
C ALA A 152 -1.34 -10.94 -5.82
N LYS A 153 -0.67 -11.78 -5.03
CA LYS A 153 -0.82 -13.25 -5.06
C LYS A 153 -2.24 -13.68 -4.71
N ALA A 154 -2.86 -13.07 -3.70
CA ALA A 154 -4.27 -13.32 -3.38
C ALA A 154 -5.20 -12.93 -4.54
N LEU A 155 -4.88 -11.88 -5.30
CA LEU A 155 -5.62 -11.48 -6.50
C LEU A 155 -5.33 -12.38 -7.73
N GLY A 156 -4.50 -13.41 -7.59
CA GLY A 156 -4.21 -14.39 -8.64
C GLY A 156 -2.96 -14.06 -9.47
N LEU A 157 -2.15 -13.07 -9.08
CA LEU A 157 -0.88 -12.77 -9.72
C LEU A 157 0.23 -13.60 -9.07
N GLU A 158 0.60 -14.72 -9.70
CA GLU A 158 1.59 -15.65 -9.12
C GLU A 158 2.97 -15.01 -8.90
N ASN A 159 3.45 -14.25 -9.90
CA ASN A 159 4.73 -13.55 -9.89
C ASN A 159 4.49 -12.06 -10.17
N PRO A 160 4.01 -11.30 -9.17
CA PRO A 160 3.66 -9.91 -9.37
C PRO A 160 4.91 -9.06 -9.53
N THR A 161 4.88 -8.16 -10.52
CA THR A 161 5.96 -7.20 -10.72
C THR A 161 5.86 -6.04 -9.74
N VAL A 162 6.99 -5.60 -9.20
CA VAL A 162 7.06 -4.51 -8.22
C VAL A 162 7.81 -3.30 -8.76
N GLY A 163 7.28 -2.11 -8.48
CA GLY A 163 7.92 -0.83 -8.71
C GLY A 163 8.01 -0.04 -7.41
N ILE A 164 8.97 0.87 -7.31
CA ILE A 164 9.18 1.73 -6.14
C ILE A 164 8.94 3.16 -6.56
N LEU A 165 7.93 3.82 -6.00
CA LEU A 165 7.68 5.22 -6.30
C LEU A 165 8.89 6.07 -5.89
N ASN A 166 9.32 6.99 -6.75
CA ASN A 166 10.45 7.88 -6.50
C ASN A 166 10.12 8.97 -5.47
N ILE A 167 10.06 8.56 -4.22
CA ILE A 167 9.91 9.38 -3.02
C ILE A 167 11.13 9.19 -2.10
N ASP A 168 11.26 10.02 -1.08
CA ASP A 168 12.37 9.94 -0.14
C ASP A 168 12.57 8.51 0.41
N GLY A 169 13.82 8.06 0.40
CA GLY A 169 14.22 6.69 0.76
C GLY A 169 14.09 5.63 -0.36
N ALA A 170 13.49 5.92 -1.52
CA ALA A 170 13.23 4.94 -2.58
C ALA A 170 14.48 4.15 -3.03
N ARG A 171 15.60 4.83 -3.23
CA ARG A 171 16.88 4.17 -3.62
C ARG A 171 17.42 3.24 -2.54
N LYS A 172 17.21 3.58 -1.26
CA LYS A 172 17.59 2.70 -0.16
C LYS A 172 16.68 1.49 -0.11
N VAL A 173 15.36 1.68 -0.28
CA VAL A 173 14.39 0.59 -0.40
C VAL A 173 14.79 -0.35 -1.55
N GLU A 174 15.13 0.19 -2.71
CA GLU A 174 15.61 -0.60 -3.87
C GLU A 174 16.83 -1.46 -3.52
N ARG A 175 17.86 -0.85 -2.92
CA ARG A 175 19.08 -1.58 -2.50
C ARG A 175 18.78 -2.65 -1.45
N THR A 176 17.89 -2.36 -0.51
CA THR A 176 17.48 -3.29 0.55
C THR A 176 16.70 -4.48 -0.01
N LEU A 177 15.75 -4.23 -0.91
CA LEU A 177 14.99 -5.29 -1.59
C LEU A 177 15.89 -6.14 -2.49
N LYS A 178 16.84 -5.55 -3.22
CA LYS A 178 17.85 -6.30 -4.00
C LYS A 178 18.75 -7.17 -3.12
N LYS A 179 19.08 -6.74 -1.90
CA LYS A 179 19.82 -7.60 -0.93
C LYS A 179 18.95 -8.76 -0.48
N LEU A 180 17.69 -8.49 -0.14
CA LEU A 180 16.74 -9.50 0.29
C LEU A 180 16.48 -10.55 -0.81
N GLU A 181 16.39 -10.09 -2.07
CA GLU A 181 16.26 -10.95 -3.25
C GLU A 181 17.45 -11.87 -3.45
N LYS A 182 18.68 -11.33 -3.38
CA LYS A 182 19.91 -12.14 -3.41
C LYS A 182 20.03 -13.13 -2.25
N SER A 183 19.38 -12.86 -1.13
CA SER A 183 19.35 -13.75 0.04
C SER A 183 18.24 -14.81 -0.01
N GLY A 184 17.43 -14.84 -1.09
CA GLY A 184 16.52 -15.94 -1.38
C GLY A 184 15.02 -15.61 -1.37
N TYR A 185 14.62 -14.37 -1.09
CA TYR A 185 13.20 -13.98 -1.18
C TYR A 185 12.87 -13.45 -2.58
N HIS A 186 11.96 -14.09 -3.31
CA HIS A 186 11.70 -13.72 -4.69
C HIS A 186 11.04 -12.32 -4.81
N VAL A 187 11.67 -11.42 -5.57
CA VAL A 187 11.14 -10.10 -5.92
C VAL A 187 11.34 -9.87 -7.42
N GLN A 188 10.25 -9.74 -8.18
CA GLN A 188 10.32 -9.44 -9.60
C GLN A 188 10.16 -7.92 -9.82
N PHE A 189 11.24 -7.22 -10.11
CA PHE A 189 11.17 -5.78 -10.40
C PHE A 189 10.58 -5.52 -11.79
N ALA A 190 9.68 -4.54 -11.91
CA ALA A 190 9.27 -3.99 -13.18
C ALA A 190 10.27 -2.92 -13.66
N GLU A 191 10.28 -2.70 -14.97
CA GLU A 191 11.11 -1.68 -15.62
C GLU A 191 10.29 -0.42 -15.90
N SER A 192 10.78 0.73 -15.43
CA SER A 192 10.17 2.04 -15.71
C SER A 192 10.06 2.32 -17.21
N LEU A 193 9.07 3.12 -17.61
CA LEU A 193 8.86 3.57 -18.99
C LEU A 193 9.96 4.51 -19.51
N ARG A 194 10.91 4.92 -18.68
CA ARG A 194 12.03 5.76 -19.08
C ARG A 194 13.05 4.97 -19.90
N GLU A 195 13.82 5.67 -20.72
CA GLU A 195 14.90 5.06 -21.51
C GLU A 195 15.96 4.37 -20.63
N ASP A 196 16.22 4.87 -19.42
CA ASP A 196 17.16 4.29 -18.45
C ASP A 196 16.55 3.15 -17.59
N GLY A 197 15.24 2.90 -17.72
CA GLY A 197 14.54 1.81 -17.04
C GLY A 197 14.64 1.85 -15.51
N GLY A 198 14.62 0.66 -14.91
CA GLY A 198 14.83 0.42 -13.49
C GLY A 198 13.56 0.37 -12.63
N ALA A 199 13.75 -0.12 -11.40
CA ALA A 199 12.67 -0.38 -10.44
C ALA A 199 12.10 0.89 -9.80
N VAL A 200 12.81 2.02 -9.87
CA VAL A 200 12.36 3.30 -9.31
C VAL A 200 11.55 4.07 -10.34
N MET A 201 10.31 4.39 -9.99
CA MET A 201 9.25 4.78 -10.90
C MET A 201 8.71 6.18 -10.61
N ARG A 202 8.22 6.85 -11.66
CA ARG A 202 7.66 8.21 -11.58
C ARG A 202 6.13 8.19 -11.67
N GLY A 203 5.52 9.37 -11.57
CA GLY A 203 4.06 9.50 -11.73
C GLY A 203 3.53 8.90 -13.03
N ASN A 204 4.26 9.02 -14.15
CA ASN A 204 3.88 8.43 -15.43
C ASN A 204 3.73 6.91 -15.36
N ASP A 205 4.58 6.22 -14.61
CA ASP A 205 4.52 4.76 -14.44
C ASP A 205 3.27 4.34 -13.65
N ILE A 206 2.88 5.13 -12.65
CA ILE A 206 1.61 4.91 -11.92
C ILE A 206 0.43 5.10 -12.89
N LEU A 207 0.43 6.19 -13.67
CA LEU A 207 -0.64 6.49 -14.61
C LEU A 207 -0.82 5.41 -15.69
N ALA A 208 0.27 4.80 -16.13
CA ALA A 208 0.28 3.71 -17.10
C ALA A 208 -0.04 2.34 -16.48
N GLY A 209 0.16 2.19 -15.17
CA GLY A 209 0.15 0.90 -14.50
C GLY A 209 1.31 0.02 -14.95
N THR A 210 2.52 0.56 -14.88
CA THR A 210 3.75 -0.15 -15.25
C THR A 210 3.98 -1.39 -14.37
N PRO A 211 4.00 -1.31 -13.02
CA PRO A 211 4.09 -2.49 -12.17
C PRO A 211 2.70 -3.01 -11.77
N ASP A 212 2.64 -4.24 -11.29
CA ASP A 212 1.44 -4.76 -10.62
C ASP A 212 1.31 -4.19 -9.19
N VAL A 213 2.45 -4.01 -8.51
CA VAL A 213 2.55 -3.43 -7.15
C VAL A 213 3.44 -2.20 -7.18
N MET A 214 2.89 -1.04 -6.82
CA MET A 214 3.65 0.19 -6.59
C MET A 214 3.91 0.39 -5.10
N ILE A 215 5.19 0.38 -4.71
CA ILE A 215 5.65 0.58 -3.34
C ILE A 215 5.75 2.08 -3.05
N THR A 216 5.20 2.51 -1.92
CA THR A 216 5.20 3.90 -1.46
C THR A 216 5.08 3.95 0.08
N ASP A 217 5.37 5.11 0.66
CA ASP A 217 4.97 5.42 2.04
C ASP A 217 3.45 5.60 2.14
N SER A 218 2.91 5.43 3.34
CA SER A 218 1.45 5.42 3.56
C SER A 218 0.79 6.77 3.31
N LEU A 219 1.47 7.89 3.55
CA LEU A 219 0.91 9.23 3.30
C LEU A 219 0.81 9.50 1.80
N THR A 220 1.87 9.20 1.06
CA THR A 220 1.87 9.33 -0.40
C THR A 220 0.86 8.39 -1.03
N GLY A 221 0.78 7.13 -0.60
CA GLY A 221 -0.24 6.20 -1.10
C GLY A 221 -1.67 6.63 -0.78
N ASN A 222 -1.91 7.22 0.41
CA ASN A 222 -3.20 7.82 0.77
C ASN A 222 -3.62 8.89 -0.24
N LEU A 223 -2.68 9.80 -0.57
CA LEU A 223 -2.91 10.88 -1.51
C LEU A 223 -3.20 10.33 -2.91
N LEU A 224 -2.45 9.33 -3.37
CA LEU A 224 -2.66 8.70 -4.67
C LEU A 224 -4.06 8.10 -4.76
N ILE A 225 -4.48 7.27 -3.80
CA ILE A 225 -5.84 6.69 -3.81
C ILE A 225 -6.90 7.78 -3.88
N LYS A 226 -6.80 8.84 -3.08
CA LYS A 226 -7.76 9.96 -3.12
C LYS A 226 -7.86 10.61 -4.49
N ILE A 227 -6.71 10.93 -5.08
CA ILE A 227 -6.64 11.57 -6.39
C ILE A 227 -7.28 10.63 -7.43
N PHE A 228 -6.83 9.38 -7.53
CA PHE A 228 -7.32 8.46 -8.55
C PHE A 228 -8.79 8.08 -8.38
N SER A 229 -9.28 8.06 -7.15
CA SER A 229 -10.66 7.66 -6.88
C SER A 229 -11.66 8.80 -7.10
N ALA A 230 -11.23 10.07 -7.05
CA ALA A 230 -12.12 11.24 -7.08
C ALA A 230 -11.73 12.35 -8.08
N TYR A 231 -10.74 12.15 -8.97
CA TYR A 231 -10.29 13.21 -9.90
C TYR A 231 -11.39 13.70 -10.86
N THR A 232 -12.39 12.87 -11.16
CA THR A 232 -13.53 13.22 -12.02
C THR A 232 -14.72 13.82 -11.26
N THR A 233 -14.70 13.82 -9.93
CA THR A 233 -15.84 14.20 -9.07
C THR A 233 -15.57 15.43 -8.22
N GLY A 234 -14.40 16.08 -8.40
CA GLY A 234 -14.01 17.25 -7.62
C GLY A 234 -13.53 16.93 -6.20
N GLY A 235 -13.17 15.68 -5.91
CA GLY A 235 -12.48 15.28 -4.67
C GLY A 235 -13.36 14.85 -3.49
N ASN A 236 -14.64 15.23 -3.47
CA ASN A 236 -15.52 14.98 -2.32
C ASN A 236 -16.34 13.68 -2.41
N TYR A 237 -16.26 12.95 -3.53
CA TYR A 237 -17.02 11.72 -3.74
C TYR A 237 -16.18 10.71 -4.54
N GLU A 238 -15.60 9.72 -3.88
CA GLU A 238 -14.74 8.72 -4.53
C GLU A 238 -15.59 7.69 -5.29
N THR A 239 -15.30 7.45 -6.57
CA THR A 239 -16.13 6.62 -7.48
C THR A 239 -15.39 5.52 -8.22
N LEU A 240 -14.05 5.59 -8.28
CA LEU A 240 -13.21 4.67 -9.06
C LEU A 240 -12.25 3.90 -8.15
N GLY A 241 -11.89 2.68 -8.57
CA GLY A 241 -11.00 1.82 -7.81
C GLY A 241 -11.72 1.00 -6.73
N TYR A 242 -10.95 0.44 -5.80
CA TYR A 242 -11.42 -0.56 -4.82
C TYR A 242 -11.17 -0.11 -3.37
N GLY A 243 -10.87 1.18 -3.18
CA GLY A 243 -10.54 1.77 -1.89
C GLY A 243 -9.10 1.53 -1.43
N TYR A 244 -8.90 1.70 -0.12
CA TYR A 244 -7.61 1.66 0.55
C TYR A 244 -7.23 0.22 0.91
N GLY A 245 -8.18 -0.71 0.79
CA GLY A 245 -7.92 -2.15 0.79
C GLY A 245 -7.66 -2.76 2.18
N PRO A 246 -7.30 -4.04 2.24
CA PRO A 246 -7.14 -4.79 3.48
C PRO A 246 -5.94 -4.29 4.29
N GLY A 247 -6.08 -4.26 5.62
CA GLY A 247 -4.94 -4.16 6.54
C GLY A 247 -4.12 -5.43 6.52
N ILE A 248 -2.82 -5.31 6.20
CA ILE A 248 -1.88 -6.42 6.09
C ILE A 248 -0.68 -6.16 7.00
N GLY A 249 -0.29 -7.19 7.75
CA GLY A 249 0.92 -7.25 8.56
C GLY A 249 1.27 -8.69 8.88
N GLU A 250 2.47 -8.91 9.41
CA GLU A 250 3.01 -10.26 9.65
C GLU A 250 2.11 -11.14 10.54
N ASP A 251 1.70 -10.62 11.69
CA ASP A 251 0.91 -11.35 12.69
C ASP A 251 -0.53 -10.83 12.79
N TYR A 252 -1.07 -10.28 11.70
CA TYR A 252 -2.41 -9.70 11.68
C TYR A 252 -3.44 -10.71 11.16
N ASN A 253 -4.56 -10.85 11.90
CA ASN A 253 -5.52 -11.93 11.72
C ASN A 253 -6.96 -11.47 11.47
N ARG A 254 -7.20 -10.16 11.30
CA ARG A 254 -8.54 -9.61 11.04
C ARG A 254 -8.60 -9.01 9.64
N LEU A 255 -9.45 -9.54 8.76
CA LEU A 255 -9.57 -9.00 7.40
C LEU A 255 -10.46 -7.76 7.40
N ILE A 256 -9.83 -6.59 7.52
CA ILE A 256 -10.51 -5.30 7.55
C ILE A 256 -10.03 -4.46 6.37
N ASN A 257 -10.95 -4.14 5.47
CA ASN A 257 -10.72 -3.27 4.32
C ASN A 257 -11.15 -1.84 4.65
N ILE A 258 -10.30 -0.87 4.28
CA ILE A 258 -10.59 0.55 4.49
C ILE A 258 -11.12 1.20 3.20
N VAL A 259 -12.15 2.01 3.36
CA VAL A 259 -12.64 2.99 2.39
C VAL A 259 -12.56 4.39 3.01
N SER A 260 -12.50 5.46 2.21
CA SER A 260 -12.61 6.82 2.76
C SER A 260 -14.03 7.08 3.27
N ARG A 261 -14.18 7.99 4.23
CA ARG A 261 -15.50 8.57 4.58
C ARG A 261 -16.17 9.27 3.40
N SER A 262 -15.38 9.76 2.43
CA SER A 262 -15.85 10.37 1.18
C SER A 262 -16.16 9.34 0.08
N SER A 263 -16.06 8.05 0.36
CA SER A 263 -16.33 7.01 -0.63
C SER A 263 -17.79 6.94 -1.02
N GLY A 264 -18.04 6.99 -2.32
CA GLY A 264 -19.36 6.76 -2.89
C GLY A 264 -19.69 5.28 -3.00
N ALA A 265 -20.97 4.99 -3.15
CA ALA A 265 -21.49 3.64 -3.34
C ALA A 265 -20.81 2.84 -4.47
N PRO A 266 -20.43 3.45 -5.63
CA PRO A 266 -19.70 2.73 -6.68
C PRO A 266 -18.35 2.16 -6.19
N LEU A 267 -17.54 2.96 -5.47
CA LEU A 267 -16.26 2.50 -4.95
C LEU A 267 -16.44 1.47 -3.84
N ILE A 268 -17.38 1.71 -2.91
CA ILE A 268 -17.64 0.78 -1.81
C ILE A 268 -18.13 -0.59 -2.34
N CYS A 269 -18.91 -0.61 -3.42
CA CYS A 269 -19.29 -1.84 -4.11
C CYS A 269 -18.06 -2.64 -4.57
N GLU A 270 -17.06 -1.98 -5.16
CA GLU A 270 -15.80 -2.61 -5.55
C GLU A 270 -14.95 -3.03 -4.34
N ALA A 271 -14.94 -2.24 -3.26
CA ALA A 271 -14.23 -2.57 -2.03
C ALA A 271 -14.81 -3.81 -1.34
N LEU A 272 -16.13 -4.00 -1.37
CA LEU A 272 -16.81 -5.22 -0.90
C LEU A 272 -16.36 -6.44 -1.72
N LYS A 273 -16.30 -6.30 -3.05
CA LYS A 273 -15.81 -7.38 -3.90
C LYS A 273 -14.35 -7.69 -3.62
N TYR A 274 -13.51 -6.67 -3.48
CA TYR A 274 -12.10 -6.83 -3.14
C TYR A 274 -11.93 -7.54 -1.79
N CYS A 275 -12.70 -7.16 -0.77
CA CYS A 275 -12.72 -7.84 0.53
C CYS A 275 -13.12 -9.32 0.38
N SER A 276 -14.14 -9.63 -0.43
CA SER A 276 -14.56 -11.02 -0.68
C SER A 276 -13.46 -11.86 -1.34
N ILE A 277 -12.69 -11.31 -2.29
CA ILE A 277 -11.59 -12.03 -2.94
C ILE A 277 -10.47 -12.29 -1.92
N CYS A 278 -10.12 -11.28 -1.12
CA CYS A 278 -9.15 -11.43 -0.04
C CYS A 278 -9.56 -12.48 0.99
N ALA A 279 -10.85 -12.57 1.31
CA ALA A 279 -11.40 -13.59 2.20
C ALA A 279 -11.33 -14.99 1.56
N GLU A 280 -11.79 -15.14 0.31
CA GLU A 280 -11.78 -16.42 -0.42
C GLU A 280 -10.35 -17.00 -0.52
N LYS A 281 -9.37 -16.12 -0.71
CA LYS A 281 -7.97 -16.48 -0.95
C LYS A 281 -7.14 -16.49 0.32
N GLU A 282 -7.78 -16.26 1.47
CA GLU A 282 -7.14 -16.26 2.78
C GLU A 282 -5.90 -15.34 2.81
N VAL A 283 -6.03 -14.09 2.32
CA VAL A 283 -4.90 -13.17 2.10
C VAL A 283 -3.99 -13.00 3.31
N LEU A 284 -4.54 -13.08 4.53
CA LEU A 284 -3.76 -12.97 5.77
C LEU A 284 -2.81 -14.16 5.98
N LYS A 285 -3.20 -15.36 5.53
CA LYS A 285 -2.31 -16.53 5.53
C LYS A 285 -1.20 -16.39 4.48
N ILE A 286 -1.55 -15.86 3.30
CA ILE A 286 -0.57 -15.55 2.26
C ILE A 286 0.43 -14.51 2.78
N ALA A 287 -0.05 -13.43 3.38
CA ALA A 287 0.81 -12.40 3.96
C ALA A 287 1.76 -12.97 5.01
N LYS A 288 1.24 -13.76 5.96
CA LYS A 288 2.07 -14.44 6.96
C LYS A 288 3.16 -15.30 6.29
N HIS A 289 2.81 -16.07 5.27
CA HIS A 289 3.76 -16.88 4.53
C HIS A 289 4.85 -16.04 3.83
N GLU A 290 4.48 -14.94 3.15
CA GLU A 290 5.46 -14.05 2.51
C GLU A 290 6.41 -13.40 3.53
N PHE A 291 5.92 -12.99 4.70
CA PHE A 291 6.77 -12.50 5.79
C PHE A 291 7.70 -13.59 6.34
N GLU A 292 7.22 -14.82 6.50
CA GLU A 292 8.03 -15.97 6.91
C GLU A 292 9.15 -16.26 5.90
N GLU A 293 8.87 -16.25 4.59
CA GLU A 293 9.87 -16.43 3.54
C GLU A 293 10.88 -15.28 3.50
N ALA A 294 10.42 -14.03 3.65
CA ALA A 294 11.32 -12.88 3.75
C ALA A 294 12.24 -12.97 4.98
N LYS A 295 11.72 -13.42 6.13
CA LYS A 295 12.52 -13.65 7.34
C LYS A 295 13.53 -14.77 7.17
N LYS A 296 13.18 -15.87 6.49
CA LYS A 296 14.14 -16.93 6.11
C LYS A 296 15.26 -16.40 5.23
N ALA A 297 14.97 -15.42 4.37
CA ALA A 297 15.96 -14.69 3.57
C ALA A 297 16.71 -13.60 4.35
N GLY A 298 16.56 -13.51 5.67
CA GLY A 298 17.32 -12.60 6.53
C GLY A 298 16.77 -11.17 6.60
N LEU A 299 15.48 -10.95 6.35
CA LEU A 299 14.82 -9.64 6.42
C LEU A 299 15.22 -8.83 7.66
N ASP A 300 15.10 -9.41 8.86
CA ASP A 300 15.33 -8.70 10.12
C ASP A 300 16.76 -8.17 10.25
N ASP A 301 17.76 -8.96 9.82
CA ASP A 301 19.17 -8.57 9.91
C ASP A 301 19.54 -7.55 8.83
N ILE A 302 18.98 -7.70 7.62
CA ILE A 302 19.11 -6.73 6.54
C ILE A 302 18.53 -5.37 6.97
N LEU A 303 17.33 -5.34 7.55
CA LEU A 303 16.71 -4.11 8.05
C LEU A 303 17.52 -3.49 9.18
N LYS A 304 17.93 -4.26 10.19
CA LYS A 304 18.79 -3.77 11.29
C LYS A 304 20.08 -3.15 10.76
N SER A 305 20.74 -3.79 9.78
CA SER A 305 21.98 -3.25 9.19
C SER A 305 21.74 -1.96 8.41
N THR A 306 20.60 -1.87 7.71
CA THR A 306 20.19 -0.67 6.97
C THR A 306 19.94 0.50 7.90
N LEU A 307 19.14 0.30 8.96
CA LEU A 307 18.84 1.34 9.95
C LEU A 307 20.09 1.82 10.70
N LYS A 308 21.03 0.91 11.00
CA LYS A 308 22.32 1.29 11.61
C LYS A 308 23.16 2.15 10.67
N ALA A 309 23.24 1.78 9.40
CA ALA A 309 23.96 2.55 8.40
C ALA A 309 23.32 3.93 8.19
N GLU A 310 22.00 4.05 8.28
CA GLU A 310 21.31 5.34 8.21
C GLU A 310 21.61 6.24 9.39
N LYS A 311 21.57 5.71 10.62
CA LYS A 311 21.96 6.47 11.81
C LYS A 311 23.41 6.93 11.74
N GLN A 312 24.30 6.05 11.30
CA GLN A 312 25.71 6.42 11.14
C GLN A 312 25.90 7.48 10.05
N ALA A 313 25.16 7.39 8.94
CA ALA A 313 25.22 8.39 7.88
C ALA A 313 24.63 9.75 8.30
N SER A 314 23.57 9.77 9.12
CA SER A 314 23.02 11.00 9.69
C SER A 314 23.97 11.63 10.70
N ASP A 315 24.57 10.84 11.59
CA ASP A 315 25.55 11.32 12.56
C ASP A 315 26.81 11.85 11.86
N ASP A 316 27.26 11.17 10.82
CA ASP A 316 28.36 11.62 9.97
C ASP A 316 28.01 12.96 9.30
N LYS A 317 26.78 13.11 8.79
CA LYS A 317 26.29 14.34 8.13
C LYS A 317 26.25 15.55 9.07
N GLU A 318 25.76 15.36 10.30
CA GLU A 318 25.73 16.43 11.31
C GLU A 318 27.14 16.89 11.70
N ASN A 319 28.15 16.03 11.53
CA ASN A 319 29.54 16.31 11.86
C ASN A 319 30.42 16.70 10.65
N ILE A 320 29.86 16.92 9.45
CA ILE A 320 30.66 17.35 8.28
C ILE A 320 31.01 18.83 8.42
N GLU A 321 32.30 19.13 8.48
CA GLU A 321 32.79 20.50 8.36
C GLU A 321 32.63 20.97 6.90
N ILE A 322 31.78 21.98 6.70
CA ILE A 322 31.56 22.56 5.37
C ILE A 322 32.83 23.32 4.96
N PRO A 323 33.43 23.02 3.78
CA PRO A 323 34.63 23.70 3.30
C PRO A 323 34.44 25.22 3.20
N PRO A 324 35.52 26.02 3.22
CA PRO A 324 35.43 27.46 3.03
C PRO A 324 34.66 27.82 1.76
N LYS A 325 33.70 28.75 1.89
CA LYS A 325 32.84 29.17 0.79
C LYS A 325 33.65 29.70 -0.40
N THR A 326 33.46 29.11 -1.57
CA THR A 326 34.00 29.58 -2.86
C THR A 326 32.88 30.02 -3.79
N VAL A 327 33.23 30.75 -4.85
CA VAL A 327 32.26 31.15 -5.87
C VAL A 327 31.93 29.92 -6.72
N VAL A 328 30.66 29.53 -6.73
CA VAL A 328 30.17 28.39 -7.51
C VAL A 328 29.65 28.89 -8.86
N THR A 329 30.33 28.51 -9.94
CA THR A 329 30.05 28.99 -11.31
C THR A 329 29.66 27.86 -12.27
N TYR A 330 29.97 26.61 -11.90
CA TYR A 330 29.64 25.43 -12.70
C TYR A 330 28.45 24.68 -12.12
N ALA A 331 27.46 24.36 -12.95
CA ALA A 331 26.33 23.54 -12.57
C ALA A 331 26.50 22.10 -13.08
N ILE A 332 26.46 21.13 -12.17
CA ILE A 332 26.47 19.70 -12.48
C ILE A 332 25.00 19.21 -12.48
N PRO A 333 24.40 18.93 -13.66
CA PRO A 333 23.05 18.41 -13.73
C PRO A 333 23.00 16.88 -13.58
N GLY A 334 21.79 16.35 -13.45
CA GLY A 334 21.53 14.90 -13.45
C GLY A 334 21.59 14.26 -12.06
N ILE A 335 21.51 15.08 -11.00
CA ILE A 335 21.42 14.59 -9.62
C ILE A 335 19.94 14.42 -9.26
N ASP A 336 19.59 13.32 -8.60
CA ASP A 336 18.22 13.14 -8.09
C ASP A 336 17.93 14.16 -6.98
N ILE A 337 16.74 14.76 -6.98
CA ILE A 337 16.32 15.76 -5.98
C ILE A 337 16.40 15.21 -4.56
N LEU A 338 16.16 13.91 -4.40
CA LEU A 338 16.18 13.23 -3.12
C LEU A 338 17.60 12.91 -2.62
N GLU A 339 18.60 12.94 -3.51
CA GLU A 339 20.00 12.66 -3.19
C GLU A 339 20.85 13.94 -3.16
N LEU A 340 20.27 15.11 -3.42
CA LEU A 340 20.99 16.38 -3.51
C LEU A 340 21.84 16.70 -2.26
N GLU A 341 21.27 16.52 -1.07
CA GLU A 341 21.98 16.77 0.18
C GLU A 341 23.07 15.73 0.45
N ASP A 342 22.82 14.45 0.14
CA ASP A 342 23.80 13.37 0.24
C ASP A 342 24.99 13.61 -0.70
N ALA A 343 24.70 14.05 -1.92
CA ALA A 343 25.68 14.37 -2.93
C ALA A 343 26.52 15.62 -2.55
N CYS A 344 25.89 16.67 -1.99
CA CYS A 344 26.62 17.82 -1.43
C CYS A 344 27.53 17.40 -0.27
N SER A 345 27.01 16.61 0.66
CA SER A 345 27.77 16.05 1.79
C SER A 345 28.98 15.25 1.33
N ALA A 346 28.83 14.48 0.26
CA ALA A 346 29.89 13.67 -0.31
C ALA A 346 31.04 14.48 -0.92
N LEU A 347 30.74 15.68 -1.44
CA LEU A 347 31.75 16.63 -1.93
C LEU A 347 32.43 17.38 -0.79
N TRP A 348 31.67 17.78 0.24
CA TRP A 348 32.23 18.43 1.43
C TRP A 348 33.24 17.54 2.14
N LYS A 349 32.99 16.23 2.23
CA LYS A 349 33.96 15.25 2.78
C LYS A 349 35.29 15.20 2.02
N GLU A 350 35.30 15.55 0.73
CA GLU A 350 36.51 15.64 -0.11
C GLU A 350 37.06 17.08 -0.17
N ASN A 351 36.62 17.94 0.74
CA ASN A 351 37.00 19.36 0.85
C ASN A 351 36.66 20.19 -0.41
N ILE A 352 35.57 19.85 -1.11
CA ILE A 352 35.04 20.62 -2.25
C ILE A 352 33.78 21.36 -1.78
N TYR A 353 33.84 22.70 -1.76
CA TYR A 353 32.67 23.52 -1.50
C TYR A 353 31.65 23.38 -2.65
N CYS A 354 30.39 23.22 -2.30
CA CYS A 354 29.30 23.15 -3.26
C CYS A 354 28.00 23.68 -2.65
N GLU A 355 27.07 24.09 -3.51
CA GLU A 355 25.71 24.48 -3.14
C GLU A 355 24.70 23.66 -3.95
N SER A 356 23.60 23.24 -3.32
CA SER A 356 22.46 22.63 -4.02
C SER A 356 21.62 23.69 -4.72
N GLY A 357 21.14 23.41 -5.93
CA GLY A 357 20.27 24.33 -6.67
C GLY A 357 19.27 23.63 -7.59
N MET A 358 18.41 24.44 -8.21
CA MET A 358 17.48 24.00 -9.25
C MET A 358 17.84 24.70 -10.57
N GLY A 359 18.33 23.93 -11.54
CA GLY A 359 18.59 24.38 -12.90
C GLY A 359 17.37 24.23 -13.80
N CYS A 360 17.46 24.73 -15.04
CA CYS A 360 16.36 24.69 -16.01
C CYS A 360 15.89 23.26 -16.37
N THR A 361 16.73 22.25 -16.16
CA THR A 361 16.45 20.84 -16.49
C THR A 361 16.31 19.95 -15.26
N GLY A 362 16.25 20.52 -14.05
CA GLY A 362 16.12 19.77 -12.81
C GLY A 362 17.17 20.12 -11.75
N PRO A 363 17.33 19.27 -10.73
CA PRO A 363 18.23 19.53 -9.62
C PRO A 363 19.70 19.52 -10.07
N VAL A 364 20.49 20.46 -9.53
CA VAL A 364 21.90 20.65 -9.89
C VAL A 364 22.75 20.84 -8.63
N ILE A 365 24.01 20.43 -8.71
CA ILE A 365 25.03 20.81 -7.73
C ILE A 365 25.92 21.88 -8.34
N LEU A 366 26.04 23.01 -7.64
CA LEU A 366 26.87 24.13 -8.03
C LEU A 366 28.25 23.99 -7.38
N VAL A 367 29.32 24.05 -8.18
CA VAL A 367 30.72 23.98 -7.72
C VAL A 367 31.56 25.06 -8.41
N GLU A 368 32.76 25.29 -7.89
CA GLU A 368 33.76 26.11 -8.57
C GLU A 368 34.21 25.43 -9.89
N ASP A 369 34.35 26.20 -10.97
CA ASP A 369 34.76 25.69 -12.30
C ASP A 369 36.03 24.83 -12.26
N SER A 370 37.02 25.22 -11.46
CA SER A 370 38.29 24.51 -11.33
C SER A 370 38.15 23.11 -10.70
N LYS A 371 37.07 22.88 -9.97
CA LYS A 371 36.75 21.63 -9.24
C LYS A 371 35.69 20.78 -9.94
N ALA A 372 35.12 21.25 -11.04
CA ALA A 372 34.01 20.58 -11.74
C ALA A 372 34.32 19.12 -12.12
N ASN A 373 35.49 18.86 -12.70
CA ASN A 373 35.89 17.52 -13.12
C ASN A 373 36.07 16.55 -11.94
N ASP A 374 36.66 17.02 -10.84
CA ASP A 374 36.85 16.20 -9.65
C ASP A 374 35.52 15.92 -8.97
N ALA A 375 34.65 16.93 -8.87
CA ALA A 375 33.31 16.79 -8.31
C ALA A 375 32.46 15.79 -9.11
N VAL A 376 32.47 15.84 -10.44
CA VAL A 376 31.78 14.87 -11.30
C VAL A 376 32.29 13.44 -11.03
N ARG A 377 33.61 13.23 -10.99
CA ARG A 377 34.19 11.90 -10.70
C ARG A 377 33.79 11.38 -9.33
N ILE A 378 33.77 12.23 -8.31
CA ILE A 378 33.36 11.84 -6.95
C ILE A 378 31.89 11.42 -6.97
N LEU A 379 31.02 12.21 -7.59
CA LEU A 379 29.58 11.93 -7.67
C LEU A 379 29.29 10.63 -8.44
N GLU A 380 29.96 10.41 -9.57
CA GLU A 380 29.88 9.15 -10.34
C GLU A 380 30.37 7.96 -9.50
N SER A 381 31.52 8.09 -8.83
CA SER A 381 32.08 7.00 -8.01
C SER A 381 31.19 6.61 -6.83
N LYS A 382 30.44 7.58 -6.29
CA LYS A 382 29.50 7.39 -5.17
C LYS A 382 28.08 7.08 -5.65
N GLY A 383 27.85 7.05 -6.97
CA GLY A 383 26.59 6.63 -7.58
C GLY A 383 25.46 7.67 -7.54
N TYR A 384 25.80 8.95 -7.39
CA TYR A 384 24.83 10.06 -7.41
C TYR A 384 24.61 10.63 -8.82
N LYS A 385 25.43 10.22 -9.80
CA LYS A 385 25.45 10.71 -11.18
C LYS A 385 25.89 9.60 -12.14
#